data_AF-A0A453GMS8-F1
#
_entry.id   AF-A0A453GMS8-F1
#
_cell.length_a   1.000
_cell.length_b   1.000
_cell.length_c   1.000
_cell.angle_alpha   90.00
_cell.angle_beta   90.00
_cell.angle_gamma   90.00
#
_symmetry.space_group_name_H-M   'P 1'
#
loop_
_entity.id
_entity.type
_entity.pdbx_description
1 polymer ?
#
loop_
_entity_poly.entity_id
_entity_poly.type
_entity_poly.pdbx_seq_one_letter_code
_entity_poly.pdbx_strand_id
1 'polypeptide(L)'
;MDAEGLLASAAINLGLALVALSLFSMLKKQPGNAPVYLPRRMAGAAGSGWVLPLGTGRLTPSFRWIRAAFRLSDDDVLRRHGLDALAVIRLFKLGIHCFSVCSIVGVLILAPVNYTSAGPSGTKRPNSMEIFTVSNVPKGSDRLWVHFSCLCFISFYVVYLLHKEYKEMSHKRIERLKYHRKRPDQFTILVQGIPVCADHGIYGCNVDHFFSKHYQTYQSYQILHDNGNIESLQKLASSLEKQIERKRDTRRCNFWQWIWFKFTSGPIDARSQEQKLKEVHHSIRILQCKNMLKQKGVTSCFCLIQVPVGGCPSC
;
A
#
# COMPACT_ATOMS: atom_id res chain seq x y z
N MET A 1 14.98 -13.55 -31.35
CA MET A 1 15.74 -13.09 -30.17
C MET A 1 16.89 -14.04 -29.99
N ASP A 2 18.08 -13.54 -29.71
CA ASP A 2 19.27 -14.38 -29.55
C ASP A 2 19.49 -14.69 -28.06
N ALA A 3 19.80 -15.95 -27.74
CA ALA A 3 20.01 -16.39 -26.36
C ALA A 3 21.12 -15.59 -25.65
N GLU A 4 22.15 -15.20 -26.40
CA GLU A 4 23.26 -14.37 -25.93
C GLU A 4 22.78 -12.99 -25.44
N GLY A 5 21.87 -12.35 -26.19
CA GLY A 5 21.32 -11.05 -25.80
C GLY A 5 20.47 -11.13 -24.54
N LEU A 6 19.70 -12.22 -24.37
CA LEU A 6 18.92 -12.48 -23.16
C LEU A 6 19.84 -12.72 -21.96
N LEU A 7 20.90 -13.50 -22.13
CA LEU A 7 21.87 -13.81 -21.08
C LEU A 7 22.65 -12.57 -20.65
N ALA A 8 23.11 -11.74 -21.59
CA ALA A 8 23.76 -10.47 -21.30
C ALA A 8 22.85 -9.52 -20.50
N SER A 9 21.58 -9.38 -20.92
CA SER A 9 20.61 -8.56 -20.20
C SER A 9 20.33 -9.10 -18.79
N ALA A 10 20.14 -10.41 -18.65
CA ALA A 10 19.92 -11.05 -17.35
C ALA A 10 21.12 -10.85 -16.40
N ALA A 11 22.34 -11.00 -16.91
CA ALA A 11 23.57 -10.80 -16.15
C ALA A 11 23.71 -9.36 -15.64
N ILE A 12 23.47 -8.37 -16.49
CA ILE A 12 23.52 -6.94 -16.13
C ILE A 12 22.47 -6.63 -15.05
N ASN A 13 21.22 -7.05 -15.27
CA ASN A 13 20.13 -6.80 -14.32
C ASN A 13 20.36 -7.51 -12.97
N LEU A 14 20.85 -8.74 -12.98
CA LEU A 14 21.19 -9.48 -11.76
C LEU A 14 22.36 -8.81 -11.02
N GLY A 15 23.39 -8.38 -11.73
CA GLY A 15 24.51 -7.63 -11.17
C GLY A 15 24.04 -6.35 -10.48
N LEU A 16 23.21 -5.54 -11.15
CA LEU A 16 22.63 -4.33 -10.58
C LEU A 16 21.76 -4.62 -9.34
N ALA A 17 20.96 -5.69 -9.39
CA ALA A 17 20.15 -6.12 -8.26
C ALA A 17 21.01 -6.51 -7.04
N LEU A 18 22.12 -7.22 -7.25
CA LEU A 18 23.05 -7.59 -6.18
C LEU A 18 23.74 -6.36 -5.57
N VAL A 19 24.14 -5.38 -6.39
CA VAL A 19 24.69 -4.11 -5.91
C VAL A 19 23.66 -3.36 -5.08
N ALA A 20 22.42 -3.24 -5.57
CA ALA A 20 21.34 -2.58 -4.85
C ALA A 20 20.99 -3.28 -3.52
N LEU A 21 20.90 -4.61 -3.50
CA LEU A 21 20.65 -5.39 -2.29
C LEU A 21 21.78 -5.26 -1.27
N SER A 22 23.02 -5.17 -1.73
CA SER A 22 24.20 -4.95 -0.89
C SER A 22 24.16 -3.57 -0.26
N LEU A 23 23.95 -2.52 -1.08
CA LEU A 23 23.79 -1.14 -0.61
C LEU A 23 22.64 -1.02 0.39
N PHE A 24 21.47 -1.58 0.09
CA PHE A 24 20.34 -1.61 1.01
C PHE A 24 20.70 -2.27 2.34
N SER A 25 21.40 -3.41 2.30
CA SER A 25 21.81 -4.14 3.50
C SER A 25 22.81 -3.37 4.36
N MET A 26 23.62 -2.48 3.76
CA MET A 26 24.52 -1.57 4.47
C MET A 26 23.77 -0.33 5.01
N LEU A 27 23.00 0.35 4.15
CA LEU A 27 22.27 1.59 4.48
C LEU A 27 21.26 1.40 5.61
N LYS A 28 20.57 0.25 5.65
CA LYS A 28 19.60 -0.09 6.70
C LYS A 28 20.24 -0.23 8.09
N LYS A 29 21.54 -0.55 8.17
CA LYS A 29 22.27 -0.69 9.44
C LYS A 29 22.76 0.65 9.99
N GLN A 30 22.76 1.71 9.18
CA GLN A 30 23.26 3.01 9.61
C GLN A 30 22.23 3.73 10.48
N PRO A 31 22.64 4.27 11.65
CA PRO A 31 21.72 4.92 12.59
C PRO A 31 21.06 6.17 12.02
N GLY A 32 21.78 6.92 11.17
CA GLY A 32 21.23 8.10 10.50
C GLY A 32 20.06 7.80 9.57
N ASN A 33 20.00 6.60 8.99
CA ASN A 33 18.94 6.19 8.06
C ASN A 33 17.80 5.44 8.74
N ALA A 34 17.91 5.17 10.05
CA ALA A 34 16.93 4.38 10.78
C ALA A 34 15.52 5.01 10.82
N PRO A 35 15.32 6.35 10.81
CA PRO A 35 14.00 6.95 10.65
C PRO A 35 13.30 6.58 9.33
N VAL A 36 14.07 6.36 8.26
CA VAL A 36 13.55 6.02 6.93
C VAL A 36 13.23 4.52 6.83
N TYR A 37 14.14 3.66 7.27
CA TYR A 37 14.00 2.20 7.10
C TYR A 37 13.22 1.50 8.23
N LEU A 38 13.15 2.10 9.42
CA LEU A 38 12.52 1.52 10.61
C LEU A 38 11.47 2.45 11.29
N PRO A 39 10.63 3.22 10.55
CA PRO A 39 9.74 4.22 11.16
C PRO A 39 8.75 3.60 12.14
N ARG A 40 8.15 2.45 11.79
CA ARG A 40 7.23 1.72 12.67
C ARG A 40 7.89 1.18 13.93
N ARG A 41 9.16 0.76 13.84
CA ARG A 41 9.91 0.29 15.02
C ARG A 41 10.28 1.45 15.92
N MET A 42 10.60 2.62 15.36
CA MET A 42 10.84 3.84 16.13
C MET A 42 9.57 4.36 16.81
N ALA A 43 8.44 4.38 16.10
CA ALA A 43 7.16 4.78 16.67
C ALA A 43 6.75 3.87 17.85
N GLY A 44 7.01 2.57 17.76
CA GLY A 44 6.79 1.64 18.88
C GLY A 44 7.86 1.68 19.98
N ALA A 45 9.10 2.04 19.64
CA ALA A 45 10.24 2.10 20.57
C ALA A 45 10.39 3.44 21.31
N ALA A 46 9.58 4.46 20.97
CA ALA A 46 9.56 5.74 21.68
C ALA A 46 9.23 5.60 23.18
N GLY A 47 8.71 4.44 23.63
CA GLY A 47 8.54 4.10 25.05
C GLY A 47 9.56 3.10 25.62
N SER A 48 10.48 2.56 24.81
CA SER A 48 11.36 1.44 25.23
C SER A 48 12.81 1.59 24.73
N GLY A 49 13.48 2.69 25.08
CA GLY A 49 14.96 2.87 25.08
C GLY A 49 15.79 2.07 24.07
N TRP A 50 15.38 1.99 22.80
CA TRP A 50 15.98 1.05 21.86
C TRP A 50 17.25 1.64 21.25
N VAL A 51 18.40 1.05 21.61
CA VAL A 51 19.71 1.44 21.08
C VAL A 51 20.05 0.56 19.89
N LEU A 52 20.29 1.17 18.72
CA LEU A 52 20.84 0.47 17.55
C LEU A 52 22.18 -0.16 17.94
N PRO A 53 22.38 -1.49 17.77
CA PRO A 53 23.62 -2.13 18.17
C PRO A 53 24.79 -1.51 17.41
N LEU A 54 25.67 -0.86 18.16
CA LEU A 54 26.74 0.00 17.66
C LEU A 54 27.97 -0.81 17.16
N GLY A 55 27.75 -2.02 16.62
CA GLY A 55 28.82 -2.99 16.34
C GLY A 55 29.58 -2.77 15.02
N THR A 56 30.76 -3.39 14.93
CA THR A 56 31.75 -3.34 13.83
C THR A 56 31.27 -3.97 12.50
N GLY A 57 30.16 -4.71 12.49
CA GLY A 57 29.56 -5.33 11.29
C GLY A 57 28.61 -4.42 10.47
N ARG A 58 28.78 -3.10 10.52
CA ARG A 58 27.91 -2.11 9.84
C ARG A 58 28.14 -2.01 8.34
N LEU A 59 29.39 -2.14 7.90
CA LEU A 59 29.77 -2.00 6.49
C LEU A 59 29.73 -3.33 5.73
N THR A 60 29.59 -4.47 6.42
CA THR A 60 29.45 -5.76 5.76
C THR A 60 27.99 -5.99 5.36
N PRO A 61 27.67 -6.27 4.08
CA PRO A 61 26.30 -6.60 3.70
C PRO A 61 25.88 -7.91 4.37
N SER A 62 24.71 -7.91 5.03
CA SER A 62 24.17 -9.13 5.65
C SER A 62 22.80 -9.46 5.09
N PHE A 63 22.69 -10.58 4.38
CA PHE A 63 21.44 -11.05 3.77
C PHE A 63 20.55 -11.88 4.72
N ARG A 64 20.87 -11.90 6.02
CA ARG A 64 20.07 -12.60 7.05
C ARG A 64 18.61 -12.14 7.10
N TRP A 65 18.35 -10.88 6.75
CA TRP A 65 16.99 -10.34 6.70
C TRP A 65 16.12 -10.99 5.62
N ILE A 66 16.71 -11.46 4.52
CA ILE A 66 16.00 -12.18 3.45
C ILE A 66 15.47 -13.50 4.02
N ARG A 67 16.35 -14.31 4.63
CA ARG A 67 15.95 -15.55 5.29
C ARG A 67 14.91 -15.31 6.39
N ALA A 68 15.07 -14.23 7.17
CA ALA A 68 14.08 -13.87 8.18
C ALA A 68 12.71 -13.50 7.58
N ALA A 69 12.68 -12.84 6.41
CA ALA A 69 11.45 -12.51 5.70
C ALA A 69 10.72 -13.78 5.22
N PHE A 70 11.46 -14.77 4.69
CA PHE A 70 10.87 -16.05 4.27
C PHE A 70 10.39 -16.93 5.44
N ARG A 71 10.93 -16.76 6.64
CA ARG A 71 10.49 -17.48 7.85
C ARG A 71 9.26 -16.85 8.52
N LEU A 72 8.77 -15.72 8.03
CA LEU A 72 7.64 -15.02 8.64
C LEU A 72 6.34 -15.80 8.41
N SER A 73 5.64 -16.14 9.49
CA SER A 73 4.37 -16.86 9.42
C SER A 73 3.23 -15.95 8.93
N ASP A 74 2.22 -16.54 8.29
CA ASP A 74 1.03 -15.81 7.85
C ASP A 74 0.28 -15.16 9.03
N ASP A 75 0.31 -15.80 10.20
CA ASP A 75 -0.37 -15.30 11.40
C ASP A 75 0.39 -14.14 12.04
N ASP A 76 1.73 -14.16 12.00
CA ASP A 76 2.55 -13.01 12.36
C ASP A 76 2.27 -11.80 11.45
N VAL A 77 2.15 -12.04 10.14
CA VAL A 77 1.79 -10.99 9.17
C VAL A 77 0.41 -10.43 9.51
N LEU A 78 -0.58 -11.30 9.71
CA LEU A 78 -1.95 -10.88 10.03
C LEU A 78 -2.03 -10.05 11.31
N ARG A 79 -1.26 -10.42 12.33
CA ARG A 79 -1.22 -9.73 13.62
C ARG A 79 -0.52 -8.38 13.54
N ARG A 80 0.62 -8.30 12.85
CA ARG A 80 1.48 -7.09 12.82
C ARG A 80 1.13 -6.10 11.70
N HIS A 81 0.66 -6.61 10.56
CA HIS A 81 0.49 -5.82 9.34
C HIS A 81 -0.97 -5.80 8.84
N GLY A 82 -1.84 -6.66 9.37
CA GLY A 82 -3.26 -6.68 9.03
C GLY A 82 -3.60 -7.60 7.86
N LEU A 83 -4.89 -7.63 7.51
CA LEU A 83 -5.44 -8.53 6.49
C LEU A 83 -5.00 -8.16 5.08
N ASP A 84 -4.93 -6.86 4.77
CA ASP A 84 -4.54 -6.35 3.46
C ASP A 84 -3.10 -6.75 3.09
N ALA A 85 -2.15 -6.52 4.00
CA ALA A 85 -0.77 -6.96 3.82
C ALA A 85 -0.65 -8.49 3.66
N LEU A 86 -1.46 -9.26 4.40
CA LEU A 86 -1.50 -10.71 4.24
C LEU A 86 -2.00 -11.11 2.84
N ALA A 87 -3.03 -10.44 2.32
CA ALA A 87 -3.57 -10.73 0.98
C ALA A 87 -2.52 -10.50 -0.11
N VAL A 88 -1.76 -9.40 -0.03
CA VAL A 88 -0.65 -9.13 -0.97
C VAL A 88 0.44 -10.20 -0.88
N ILE A 89 0.87 -10.57 0.33
CA ILE A 89 1.90 -11.61 0.51
C ILE A 89 1.43 -12.95 -0.05
N ARG A 90 0.17 -13.32 0.19
CA ARG A 90 -0.39 -14.57 -0.34
C ARG A 90 -0.59 -14.54 -1.85
N LEU A 91 -0.88 -13.39 -2.46
CA LEU A 91 -0.88 -13.24 -3.91
C LEU A 91 0.50 -13.57 -4.50
N PHE A 92 1.59 -13.12 -3.89
CA PHE A 92 2.94 -13.49 -4.33
C PHE A 92 3.23 -14.98 -4.14
N LYS A 93 2.83 -15.58 -3.00
CA LYS A 93 2.97 -17.03 -2.77
C LYS A 93 2.20 -17.83 -3.82
N LEU A 94 0.95 -17.45 -4.08
CA LEU A 94 0.10 -18.04 -5.13
C LEU A 94 0.78 -17.96 -6.50
N GLY A 95 1.32 -16.80 -6.85
CA GLY A 95 2.08 -16.61 -8.09
C GLY A 95 3.27 -17.56 -8.19
N ILE A 96 4.10 -17.64 -7.13
CA ILE A 96 5.26 -18.55 -7.10
C ILE A 96 4.83 -20.01 -7.27
N HIS A 97 3.76 -20.45 -6.62
CA HIS A 97 3.23 -21.81 -6.78
C HIS A 97 2.66 -22.09 -8.18
N CYS A 98 1.96 -21.12 -8.77
CA CYS A 98 1.45 -21.22 -10.13
C CYS A 98 2.61 -21.32 -11.14
N PHE A 99 3.54 -20.36 -11.09
CA PHE A 99 4.68 -20.32 -12.01
C PHE A 99 5.64 -21.48 -11.82
N SER A 100 5.80 -22.04 -10.62
CA SER A 100 6.67 -23.21 -10.43
C SER A 100 6.13 -24.45 -11.13
N VAL A 101 4.82 -24.72 -11.01
CA VAL A 101 4.19 -25.84 -11.72
C VAL A 101 4.19 -25.61 -13.23
N CYS A 102 3.83 -24.41 -13.69
CA CYS A 102 3.92 -24.06 -15.10
C CYS A 102 5.36 -24.22 -15.64
N SER A 103 6.38 -23.84 -14.87
CA SER A 103 7.78 -24.00 -15.26
C SER A 103 8.19 -25.48 -15.33
N ILE A 104 7.76 -26.31 -14.38
CA ILE A 104 8.05 -27.74 -14.39
C ILE A 104 7.41 -28.40 -15.61
N VAL A 105 6.14 -28.13 -15.89
CA VAL A 105 5.45 -28.64 -17.09
C VAL A 105 6.11 -28.11 -18.37
N GLY A 106 6.45 -26.81 -18.38
CA GLY A 106 7.11 -26.18 -19.52
C GLY A 106 8.48 -26.79 -19.84
N VAL A 107 9.32 -27.01 -18.84
CA VAL A 107 10.69 -27.52 -19.01
C VAL A 107 10.71 -29.03 -19.22
N LEU A 108 9.89 -29.79 -18.50
CA LEU A 108 9.96 -31.26 -18.55
C LEU A 108 9.08 -31.88 -19.64
N ILE A 109 8.02 -31.20 -20.08
CA ILE A 109 7.06 -31.75 -21.05
C ILE A 109 7.09 -30.94 -22.34
N LEU A 110 6.81 -29.64 -22.29
CA LEU A 110 6.66 -28.83 -23.50
C LEU A 110 7.98 -28.63 -24.24
N ALA A 111 9.09 -28.37 -23.53
CA ALA A 111 10.38 -28.15 -24.16
C ALA A 111 10.91 -29.38 -24.93
N PRO A 112 10.90 -30.62 -24.38
CA PRO A 112 11.27 -31.82 -25.14
C PRO A 112 10.33 -32.12 -26.32
N VAL A 113 9.01 -31.93 -26.14
CA VAL A 113 8.02 -32.16 -27.21
C VAL A 113 8.26 -31.20 -28.37
N ASN A 114 8.53 -29.93 -28.07
CA ASN A 114 8.86 -28.94 -29.08
C ASN A 114 10.20 -29.24 -29.75
N TYR A 115 11.24 -29.56 -28.98
CA TYR A 115 12.58 -29.84 -29.51
C TYR A 115 12.59 -31.03 -30.47
N THR A 116 11.92 -32.12 -30.09
CA THR A 116 11.83 -33.36 -30.92
C THR A 116 10.91 -33.22 -32.13
N SER A 117 10.24 -32.07 -32.30
CA SER A 117 9.27 -31.88 -33.37
C SER A 117 9.83 -31.42 -34.72
N ALA A 118 11.13 -31.15 -34.79
CA ALA A 118 11.80 -30.61 -35.97
C ALA A 118 11.44 -31.38 -37.26
N GLY A 119 10.92 -30.65 -38.24
CA GLY A 119 10.57 -31.17 -39.57
C GLY A 119 11.79 -31.52 -40.44
N PRO A 120 11.57 -32.05 -41.66
CA PRO A 120 12.65 -32.46 -42.56
C PRO A 120 13.65 -31.34 -42.82
N SER A 121 14.91 -31.71 -42.98
CA SER A 121 16.16 -30.92 -43.02
C SER A 121 16.31 -29.90 -44.17
N GLY A 122 15.24 -29.20 -44.56
CA GLY A 122 15.23 -28.27 -45.70
C GLY A 122 14.78 -26.82 -45.42
N THR A 123 14.19 -26.52 -44.26
CA THR A 123 13.76 -25.15 -43.92
C THR A 123 14.76 -24.47 -42.98
N LYS A 124 15.01 -23.17 -43.22
CA LYS A 124 15.92 -22.28 -42.47
C LYS A 124 16.10 -22.72 -41.01
N ARG A 125 17.37 -22.92 -40.61
CA ARG A 125 17.75 -23.31 -39.24
C ARG A 125 17.02 -22.39 -38.25
N PRO A 126 16.04 -22.89 -37.47
CA PRO A 126 15.32 -22.05 -36.52
C PRO A 126 16.31 -21.44 -35.52
N ASN A 127 16.08 -20.19 -35.12
CA ASN A 127 16.90 -19.53 -34.09
C ASN A 127 16.87 -20.39 -32.81
N SER A 128 17.92 -20.32 -31.97
CA SER A 128 18.09 -21.25 -30.84
C SER A 128 16.88 -21.35 -29.89
N MET A 129 16.10 -20.27 -29.73
CA MET A 129 14.89 -20.26 -28.91
C MET A 129 13.62 -20.72 -29.63
N GLU A 130 13.53 -20.59 -30.95
CA GLU A 130 12.34 -20.98 -31.73
C GLU A 130 12.14 -22.51 -31.72
N ILE A 131 13.23 -23.26 -31.53
CA ILE A 131 13.23 -24.73 -31.40
C ILE A 131 12.38 -25.22 -30.21
N PHE A 132 12.25 -24.41 -29.15
CA PHE A 132 11.49 -24.76 -27.96
C PHE A 132 10.05 -24.24 -27.99
N THR A 133 9.58 -23.71 -29.11
CA THR A 133 8.23 -23.13 -29.24
C THR A 133 7.33 -23.95 -30.15
N VAL A 134 6.02 -23.66 -30.11
CA VAL A 134 5.02 -24.32 -30.96
C VAL A 134 5.30 -24.12 -32.46
N SER A 135 6.08 -23.09 -32.83
CA SER A 135 6.51 -22.82 -34.20
C SER A 135 7.37 -23.94 -34.81
N ASN A 136 8.01 -24.77 -33.97
CA ASN A 136 8.77 -25.93 -34.44
C ASN A 136 7.87 -27.15 -34.78
N VAL A 137 6.60 -27.14 -34.34
CA VAL A 137 5.67 -28.26 -34.52
C VAL A 137 4.98 -28.15 -35.89
N PRO A 138 5.06 -29.18 -36.76
CA PRO A 138 4.43 -29.13 -38.07
C PRO A 138 2.90 -29.16 -37.98
N LYS A 139 2.23 -28.49 -38.94
CA LYS A 139 0.76 -28.46 -39.04
C LYS A 139 0.22 -29.88 -39.27
N GLY A 140 -0.83 -30.26 -38.54
CA GLY A 140 -1.43 -31.59 -38.61
C GLY A 140 -0.74 -32.66 -37.74
N SER A 141 0.22 -32.27 -36.89
CA SER A 141 0.88 -33.20 -35.96
C SER A 141 0.03 -33.48 -34.72
N ASP A 142 -0.03 -34.75 -34.30
CA ASP A 142 -0.69 -35.18 -33.05
C ASP A 142 -0.02 -34.60 -31.80
N ARG A 143 1.19 -34.04 -31.91
CA ARG A 143 1.91 -33.40 -30.79
C ARG A 143 1.14 -32.19 -30.22
N LEU A 144 0.28 -31.55 -31.00
CA LEU A 144 -0.54 -30.44 -30.51
C LEU A 144 -1.54 -30.89 -29.42
N TRP A 145 -1.93 -32.18 -29.39
CA TRP A 145 -2.73 -32.73 -28.29
C TRP A 145 -2.00 -32.70 -26.94
N VAL A 146 -0.67 -32.80 -26.94
CA VAL A 146 0.13 -32.65 -25.71
C VAL A 146 0.04 -31.22 -25.20
N HIS A 147 0.14 -30.23 -26.09
CA HIS A 147 -0.05 -28.82 -25.71
C HIS A 147 -1.44 -28.56 -25.15
N PHE A 148 -2.47 -29.09 -25.80
CA PHE A 148 -3.85 -28.97 -25.33
C PHE A 148 -4.05 -29.63 -23.96
N SER A 149 -3.52 -30.84 -23.77
CA SER A 149 -3.56 -31.55 -22.49
C SER A 149 -2.85 -30.78 -21.37
N CYS A 150 -1.63 -30.27 -21.63
CA CYS A 150 -0.90 -29.43 -20.68
C CYS A 150 -1.66 -28.13 -20.36
N LEU A 151 -2.28 -27.49 -21.35
CA LEU A 151 -3.10 -26.31 -21.14
C LEU A 151 -4.29 -26.61 -20.24
N CYS A 152 -5.06 -27.66 -20.53
CA CYS A 152 -6.17 -28.09 -19.69
C CYS A 152 -5.71 -28.38 -18.25
N PHE A 153 -4.62 -29.14 -18.08
CA PHE A 153 -4.06 -29.45 -16.76
C PHE A 153 -3.68 -28.18 -15.98
N ILE A 154 -2.92 -27.27 -16.61
CA ILE A 154 -2.52 -26.00 -15.98
C ILE A 154 -3.75 -25.17 -15.64
N SER A 155 -4.72 -25.04 -16.54
CA SER A 155 -5.95 -24.28 -16.30
C SER A 155 -6.73 -24.83 -15.10
N PHE A 156 -6.97 -26.14 -15.04
CA PHE A 156 -7.65 -26.75 -13.90
C PHE A 156 -6.85 -26.58 -12.60
N TYR A 157 -5.53 -26.76 -12.66
CA TYR A 157 -4.66 -26.59 -11.50
C TYR A 157 -4.69 -25.15 -10.95
N VAL A 158 -4.63 -24.15 -11.84
CA VAL A 158 -4.69 -22.73 -11.47
C VAL A 158 -6.05 -22.40 -10.86
N VAL A 159 -7.16 -22.84 -11.46
CA VAL A 159 -8.50 -22.63 -10.90
C VAL A 159 -8.65 -23.28 -9.53
N TYR A 160 -8.14 -24.51 -9.36
CA TYR A 160 -8.12 -25.20 -8.07
C TYR A 160 -7.34 -24.40 -7.02
N LEU A 161 -6.15 -23.93 -7.36
CA LEU A 161 -5.30 -23.18 -6.43
C LEU A 161 -5.92 -21.82 -6.07
N LEU A 162 -6.52 -21.12 -7.03
CA LEU A 162 -7.29 -19.90 -6.79
C LEU A 162 -8.47 -20.16 -5.86
N HIS A 163 -9.24 -21.21 -6.09
CA HIS A 163 -10.39 -21.55 -5.25
C HIS A 163 -9.96 -21.85 -3.81
N LYS A 164 -8.86 -22.60 -3.64
CA LYS A 164 -8.27 -22.89 -2.34
C LYS A 164 -7.86 -21.61 -1.61
N GLU A 165 -7.11 -20.72 -2.26
CA GLU A 165 -6.67 -19.46 -1.65
C GLU A 165 -7.85 -18.52 -1.36
N TYR A 166 -8.86 -18.48 -2.24
CA TYR A 166 -10.08 -17.69 -2.02
C TYR A 166 -10.84 -18.15 -0.78
N LYS A 167 -10.99 -19.47 -0.59
CA LYS A 167 -11.65 -20.03 0.59
C LYS A 167 -10.91 -19.67 1.88
N GLU A 168 -9.58 -19.82 1.87
CA GLU A 168 -8.71 -19.45 2.99
C GLU A 168 -8.78 -17.95 3.33
N MET A 169 -8.72 -17.08 2.32
CA MET A 169 -8.88 -15.62 2.49
C MET A 169 -10.25 -15.23 3.03
N SER A 170 -11.30 -15.86 2.52
CA SER A 170 -12.67 -15.59 2.98
C SER A 170 -12.84 -15.98 4.44
N HIS A 171 -12.31 -17.14 4.85
CA HIS A 171 -12.34 -17.57 6.25
C HIS A 171 -11.63 -16.57 7.18
N LYS A 172 -10.38 -16.20 6.85
CA LYS A 172 -9.60 -15.22 7.63
C LYS A 172 -10.28 -13.85 7.69
N ARG A 173 -10.92 -13.41 6.61
CA ARG A 173 -11.68 -12.15 6.56
C ARG A 173 -12.88 -12.21 7.52
N ILE A 174 -13.66 -13.28 7.47
CA ILE A 174 -14.83 -13.46 8.33
C ILE A 174 -14.41 -13.51 9.80
N GLU A 175 -13.36 -14.25 10.14
CA GLU A 175 -12.81 -14.31 11.49
C GLU A 175 -12.35 -12.92 11.98
N ARG A 176 -11.67 -12.16 11.12
CA ARG A 176 -11.23 -10.80 11.43
C ARG A 176 -12.41 -9.84 11.65
N LEU A 177 -13.46 -9.95 10.84
CA LEU A 177 -14.69 -9.16 11.01
C LEU A 177 -15.39 -9.47 12.33
N LYS A 178 -15.46 -10.76 12.71
CA LYS A 178 -16.00 -11.19 14.01
C LYS A 178 -15.18 -10.65 15.18
N TYR A 179 -13.85 -10.69 15.09
CA TYR A 179 -12.97 -10.19 16.14
C TYR A 179 -13.06 -8.67 16.33
N HIS A 180 -13.17 -7.90 15.23
CA HIS A 180 -13.23 -6.42 15.27
C HIS A 180 -14.66 -5.86 15.37
N ARG A 181 -15.60 -6.59 15.98
CA ARG A 181 -17.04 -6.24 16.01
C ARG A 181 -17.38 -4.87 16.63
N LYS A 182 -16.47 -4.28 17.40
CA LYS A 182 -16.69 -3.03 18.16
C LYS A 182 -16.10 -1.78 17.49
N ARG A 183 -15.58 -1.89 16.27
CA ARG A 183 -15.03 -0.71 15.59
C ARG A 183 -16.15 0.23 15.12
N PRO A 184 -15.93 1.55 15.17
CA PRO A 184 -16.96 2.53 14.83
C PRO A 184 -17.42 2.44 13.37
N ASP A 185 -16.54 1.97 12.47
CA ASP A 185 -16.85 1.74 11.05
C ASP A 185 -18.02 0.75 10.84
N GLN A 186 -18.28 -0.16 11.78
CA GLN A 186 -19.39 -1.10 11.72
C GLN A 186 -20.74 -0.51 12.15
N PHE A 187 -20.72 0.64 12.81
CA PHE A 187 -21.91 1.32 13.34
C PHE A 187 -22.24 2.60 12.56
N THR A 188 -21.35 3.03 11.67
CA THR A 188 -21.51 4.23 10.86
C THR A 188 -21.93 3.88 9.44
N ILE A 189 -23.03 4.47 8.97
CA ILE A 189 -23.46 4.42 7.56
C ILE A 189 -23.13 5.76 6.90
N LEU A 190 -22.51 5.72 5.73
CA LEU A 190 -22.40 6.88 4.86
C LEU A 190 -23.67 7.01 4.01
N VAL A 191 -24.38 8.12 4.18
CA VAL A 191 -25.58 8.48 3.42
C VAL A 191 -25.21 9.59 2.45
N GLN A 192 -25.57 9.44 1.18
CA GLN A 192 -25.29 10.41 0.11
C GLN A 192 -26.60 10.83 -0.57
N GLY A 193 -26.61 12.03 -1.15
CA GLY A 193 -27.77 12.55 -1.90
C GLY A 193 -28.88 13.11 -1.02
N ILE A 194 -28.55 13.71 0.13
CA ILE A 194 -29.52 14.22 1.09
C ILE A 194 -30.19 15.50 0.56
N PRO A 195 -31.53 15.56 0.44
CA PRO A 195 -32.22 16.78 0.04
C PRO A 195 -32.25 17.80 1.18
N VAL A 196 -32.23 19.08 0.80
CA VAL A 196 -32.35 20.23 1.72
C VAL A 196 -33.76 20.25 2.32
N CYS A 197 -33.87 20.46 3.63
CA CYS A 197 -35.17 20.65 4.28
C CYS A 197 -35.80 21.99 3.83
N ALA A 198 -37.05 21.96 3.35
CA ALA A 198 -37.75 23.14 2.83
C ALA A 198 -37.96 24.22 3.91
N ASP A 199 -38.23 23.83 5.17
CA ASP A 199 -38.56 24.76 6.24
C ASP A 199 -37.31 25.39 6.90
N HIS A 200 -36.24 24.60 7.04
CA HIS A 200 -35.04 25.00 7.79
C HIS A 200 -33.83 25.33 6.92
N GLY A 201 -33.87 25.02 5.61
CA GLY A 201 -32.75 25.24 4.68
C GLY A 201 -31.48 24.45 5.03
N ILE A 202 -31.56 23.43 5.90
CA ILE A 202 -30.42 22.67 6.43
C ILE A 202 -30.64 21.19 6.15
N TYR A 203 -29.59 20.48 5.72
CA TYR A 203 -29.62 19.03 5.45
C TYR A 203 -29.94 18.18 6.69
N GLY A 204 -29.44 18.58 7.86
CA GLY A 204 -29.50 17.79 9.09
C GLY A 204 -30.90 17.49 9.61
N CYS A 205 -31.84 18.43 9.46
CA CYS A 205 -33.22 18.24 9.91
C CYS A 205 -33.89 17.07 9.17
N ASN A 206 -33.66 16.96 7.86
CA ASN A 206 -34.24 15.90 7.05
C ASN A 206 -33.65 14.52 7.40
N VAL A 207 -32.33 14.46 7.64
CA VAL A 207 -31.65 13.23 8.10
C VAL A 207 -32.22 12.78 9.44
N ASP A 208 -32.22 13.67 10.43
CA ASP A 208 -32.66 13.36 11.78
C ASP A 208 -34.12 12.88 11.79
N HIS A 209 -35.02 13.59 11.09
CA HIS A 209 -36.42 13.20 10.97
C HIS A 209 -36.62 11.88 10.22
N PHE A 210 -35.90 11.65 9.10
CA PHE A 210 -36.03 10.40 8.35
C PHE A 210 -35.54 9.19 9.16
N PHE A 211 -34.35 9.28 9.78
CA PHE A 211 -33.76 8.15 10.49
C PHE A 211 -34.44 7.88 11.83
N SER A 212 -34.82 8.92 12.58
CA SER A 212 -35.58 8.75 13.83
C SER A 212 -36.95 8.10 13.61
N LYS A 213 -37.61 8.40 12.48
CA LYS A 213 -38.91 7.81 12.12
C LYS A 213 -38.82 6.35 11.68
N HIS A 214 -37.80 5.99 10.90
CA HIS A 214 -37.72 4.65 10.28
C HIS A 214 -36.86 3.65 11.06
N TYR A 215 -35.92 4.12 11.89
CA TYR A 215 -34.94 3.26 12.56
C TYR A 215 -34.86 3.56 14.06
N GLN A 216 -35.36 2.62 14.88
CA GLN A 216 -35.29 2.73 16.34
C GLN A 216 -33.85 2.66 16.89
N THR A 217 -32.93 2.07 16.13
CA THR A 217 -31.51 1.92 16.49
C THR A 217 -30.68 3.15 16.14
N TYR A 218 -31.28 4.21 15.60
CA TYR A 218 -30.61 5.45 15.26
C TYR A 218 -30.10 6.17 16.51
N GLN A 219 -28.85 6.65 16.49
CA GLN A 219 -28.26 7.37 17.63
C GLN A 219 -27.95 8.83 17.30
N SER A 220 -27.26 9.09 16.19
CA SER A 220 -26.87 10.46 15.81
C SER A 220 -26.45 10.54 14.35
N TYR A 221 -26.25 11.77 13.87
CA TYR A 221 -25.71 12.05 12.55
C TYR A 221 -24.58 13.08 12.61
N GLN A 222 -23.72 13.05 11.59
CA GLN A 222 -22.69 14.04 11.35
C GLN A 222 -22.68 14.41 9.86
N ILE A 223 -23.02 15.66 9.55
CA ILE A 223 -22.98 16.18 8.17
C ILE A 223 -21.53 16.33 7.73
N LEU A 224 -21.25 15.95 6.49
CA LEU A 224 -19.97 16.22 5.85
C LEU A 224 -19.95 17.66 5.32
N HIS A 225 -18.88 18.38 5.63
CA HIS A 225 -18.69 19.75 5.19
C HIS A 225 -17.60 19.83 4.12
N ASP A 226 -17.77 20.71 3.15
CA ASP A 226 -16.72 20.98 2.16
C ASP A 226 -15.59 21.76 2.84
N ASN A 227 -14.56 21.00 3.19
CA ASN A 227 -13.39 21.49 3.91
C ASN A 227 -12.22 21.81 2.95
N GLY A 228 -12.42 21.86 1.62
CA GLY A 228 -11.31 22.08 0.67
C GLY A 228 -10.46 23.31 0.99
N ASN A 229 -11.10 24.43 1.36
CA ASN A 229 -10.41 25.65 1.79
C ASN A 229 -9.74 25.53 3.17
N ILE A 230 -10.25 24.69 4.07
CA ILE A 230 -9.67 24.50 5.41
C ILE A 230 -8.45 23.60 5.31
N GLU A 231 -8.50 22.54 4.49
CA GLU A 231 -7.38 21.63 4.30
C GLU A 231 -6.18 22.33 3.65
N SER A 232 -6.43 23.20 2.65
CA SER A 232 -5.37 24.00 2.04
C SER A 232 -4.73 24.98 3.04
N LEU A 233 -5.54 25.64 3.88
CA LEU A 233 -5.05 26.51 4.95
C LEU A 233 -4.28 25.74 6.02
N GLN A 234 -4.73 24.55 6.42
CA GLN A 234 -4.01 23.69 7.37
C GLN A 234 -2.67 23.23 6.80
N LYS A 235 -2.63 22.78 5.54
CA LYS A 235 -1.38 22.42 4.85
C LYS A 235 -0.42 23.61 4.80
N LEU A 236 -0.93 24.81 4.54
CA LEU A 236 -0.15 26.04 4.52
C LEU A 236 0.39 26.39 5.92
N ALA A 237 -0.43 26.25 6.97
CA ALA A 237 0.01 26.43 8.35
C ALA A 237 1.13 25.46 8.74
N SER A 238 0.96 24.16 8.47
CA SER A 238 1.98 23.14 8.75
C SER A 238 3.27 23.35 7.94
N SER A 239 3.16 23.86 6.71
CA SER A 239 4.32 24.21 5.89
C SER A 239 5.10 25.39 6.48
N LEU A 240 4.39 26.44 6.91
CA LEU A 240 4.99 27.60 7.57
C LEU A 240 5.66 27.21 8.89
N GLU A 241 5.01 26.39 9.72
CA GLU A 241 5.61 25.86 10.95
C GLU A 241 6.92 25.11 10.70
N LYS A 242 6.93 24.19 9.71
CA LYS A 242 8.15 23.47 9.30
C LYS A 242 9.23 24.39 8.74
N GLN A 243 8.87 25.51 8.11
CA GLN A 243 9.85 26.50 7.64
C GLN A 243 10.47 27.27 8.83
N ILE A 244 9.64 27.66 9.80
CA ILE A 244 10.10 28.33 11.02
C ILE A 244 11.00 27.41 11.84
N GLU A 245 10.62 26.14 12.01
CA GLU A 245 11.40 25.14 12.74
C GLU A 245 12.76 24.88 12.07
N ARG A 246 12.78 24.68 10.73
CA ARG A 246 14.04 24.56 9.97
C ARG A 246 14.94 25.78 10.13
N LYS A 247 14.40 26.99 10.00
CA LYS A 247 15.18 28.24 10.22
C LYS A 247 15.72 28.33 11.65
N ARG A 248 14.97 27.83 12.65
CA ARG A 248 15.38 27.80 14.06
C ARG A 248 16.51 26.80 14.32
N ASP A 249 16.43 25.62 13.71
CA ASP A 249 17.46 24.58 13.83
C ASP A 249 18.74 24.95 13.08
N THR A 250 18.64 25.58 11.90
CA THR A 250 19.80 26.13 11.18
C THR A 250 20.52 27.22 11.99
N ARG A 251 19.81 27.99 12.82
CA ARG A 251 20.46 28.95 13.75
C ARG A 251 21.21 28.26 14.89
N ARG A 252 20.86 27.01 15.21
CA ARG A 252 21.44 26.24 16.31
C ARG A 252 22.69 25.44 15.87
N CYS A 253 22.80 25.11 14.58
CA CYS A 253 23.99 24.46 14.00
C CYS A 253 24.92 25.48 13.31
N ASN A 254 26.17 25.54 13.78
CA ASN A 254 27.31 26.34 13.30
C ASN A 254 27.24 27.86 13.58
N PHE A 255 27.83 28.24 14.71
CA PHE A 255 28.11 29.62 15.14
C PHE A 255 28.72 30.51 14.03
N TRP A 256 29.62 29.96 13.19
CA TRP A 256 30.26 30.69 12.09
C TRP A 256 29.36 30.91 10.87
N GLN A 257 28.42 30.00 10.59
CA GLN A 257 27.43 30.18 9.53
C GLN A 257 26.31 31.13 9.98
N TRP A 258 25.98 31.11 11.27
CA TRP A 258 25.05 32.04 11.90
C TRP A 258 25.53 33.51 11.82
N ILE A 259 26.83 33.77 12.06
CA ILE A 259 27.42 35.13 11.96
C ILE A 259 27.31 35.66 10.52
N TRP A 260 27.63 34.83 9.52
CA TRP A 260 27.58 35.24 8.11
C TRP A 260 26.14 35.44 7.60
N PHE A 261 25.18 34.64 8.09
CA PHE A 261 23.77 34.78 7.76
C PHE A 261 23.11 35.99 8.44
N LYS A 262 23.56 36.36 9.65
CA LYS A 262 23.08 37.54 10.40
C LYS A 262 23.48 38.86 9.74
N PHE A 263 24.56 38.87 8.96
CA PHE A 263 25.03 40.05 8.21
C PHE A 263 24.31 40.21 6.85
N THR A 264 23.73 39.14 6.31
CA THR A 264 23.17 39.11 4.94
C THR A 264 21.65 38.97 4.87
N SER A 265 20.97 38.57 5.97
CA SER A 265 19.51 38.43 5.97
C SER A 265 18.88 39.02 7.24
N GLY A 266 18.13 40.11 7.04
CA GLY A 266 17.57 40.91 8.11
C GLY A 266 16.48 40.19 8.94
N PRO A 267 16.24 40.64 10.18
CA PRO A 267 15.21 40.11 11.10
C PRO A 267 13.75 40.26 10.62
N ILE A 268 13.54 40.86 9.44
CA ILE A 268 12.24 41.24 8.88
C ILE A 268 11.47 40.03 8.34
N ASP A 269 12.15 38.99 7.84
CA ASP A 269 11.50 37.81 7.24
C ASP A 269 10.89 36.85 8.28
N ALA A 270 11.55 36.65 9.42
CA ALA A 270 11.04 35.75 10.48
C ALA A 270 9.76 36.29 11.12
N ARG A 271 9.71 37.59 11.42
CA ARG A 271 8.52 38.25 11.99
C ARG A 271 7.36 38.26 10.99
N SER A 272 7.65 38.45 9.70
CA SER A 272 6.66 38.36 8.61
C SER A 272 6.06 36.96 8.49
N GLN A 273 6.87 35.91 8.59
CA GLN A 273 6.39 34.52 8.54
C GLN A 273 5.55 34.13 9.76
N GLU A 274 5.92 34.58 10.96
CA GLU A 274 5.11 34.38 12.17
C GLU A 274 3.76 35.12 12.09
N GLN A 275 3.74 36.31 11.48
CA GLN A 275 2.51 37.07 11.29
C GLN A 275 1.58 36.40 10.27
N LYS A 276 2.12 35.92 9.14
CA LYS A 276 1.37 35.08 8.18
C LYS A 276 0.81 33.81 8.84
N LEU A 277 1.57 33.16 9.72
CA LEU A 277 1.09 31.97 10.44
C LEU A 277 -0.07 32.31 11.38
N LYS A 278 -0.03 33.47 12.06
CA LYS A 278 -1.13 33.95 12.91
C LYS A 278 -2.39 34.26 12.09
N GLU A 279 -2.25 34.91 10.94
CA GLU A 279 -3.36 35.21 10.03
C GLU A 279 -4.04 33.94 9.49
N VAL A 280 -3.23 32.93 9.14
CA VAL A 280 -3.74 31.63 8.67
C VAL A 280 -4.47 30.89 9.79
N HIS A 281 -3.90 30.84 11.00
CA HIS A 281 -4.59 30.27 12.16
C HIS A 281 -5.89 30.99 12.50
N HIS A 282 -5.90 32.33 12.37
CA HIS A 282 -7.10 33.12 12.58
C HIS A 282 -8.18 32.81 11.51
N SER A 283 -7.78 32.70 10.24
CA SER A 283 -8.66 32.33 9.14
C SER A 283 -9.24 30.92 9.30
N ILE A 284 -8.42 29.96 9.75
CA ILE A 284 -8.89 28.61 10.10
C ILE A 284 -9.92 28.67 11.23
N ARG A 285 -9.67 29.45 12.28
CA ARG A 285 -10.60 29.59 13.41
C ARG A 285 -11.94 30.20 12.96
N ILE A 286 -11.92 31.21 12.09
CA ILE A 286 -13.13 31.82 11.52
C ILE A 286 -13.90 30.81 10.67
N LEU A 287 -13.21 30.05 9.80
CA LEU A 287 -13.85 29.04 8.95
C LEU A 287 -14.40 27.86 9.76
N GLN A 288 -13.82 27.56 10.92
CA GLN A 288 -14.32 26.57 11.87
C GLN A 288 -15.46 27.09 12.74
N CYS A 289 -15.79 28.38 12.71
CA CYS A 289 -16.95 28.90 13.44
C CYS A 289 -18.23 28.21 12.94
N LYS A 290 -19.05 27.76 13.89
CA LYS A 290 -20.26 26.95 13.68
C LYS A 290 -21.22 27.52 12.62
N ASN A 291 -21.29 28.84 12.48
CA ASN A 291 -22.14 29.51 11.49
C ASN A 291 -21.63 29.38 10.05
N MET A 292 -20.31 29.34 9.84
CA MET A 292 -19.69 29.16 8.51
C MET A 292 -19.73 27.69 8.06
N LEU A 293 -19.60 26.75 8.99
CA LEU A 293 -19.73 25.31 8.68
C LEU A 293 -21.15 24.95 8.23
N LYS A 294 -22.18 25.56 8.82
CA LYS A 294 -23.59 25.34 8.41
C LYS A 294 -23.84 25.69 6.94
N GLN A 295 -23.15 26.70 6.40
CA GLN A 295 -23.28 27.11 4.99
C GLN A 295 -22.52 26.22 4.01
N LYS A 296 -21.56 25.41 4.49
CA LYS A 296 -20.72 24.53 3.67
C LYS A 296 -21.07 23.04 3.76
N GLY A 297 -22.29 22.72 4.21
CA GLY A 297 -22.77 21.34 4.26
C GLY A 297 -22.84 20.73 2.86
N VAL A 298 -22.28 19.54 2.69
CA VAL A 298 -22.39 18.72 1.48
C VAL A 298 -23.60 17.81 1.62
N THR A 299 -24.13 17.30 0.51
CA THR A 299 -25.27 16.35 0.45
C THR A 299 -24.97 14.96 1.03
N SER A 300 -23.99 14.84 1.93
CA SER A 300 -23.54 13.58 2.50
C SER A 300 -23.43 13.66 4.02
N CYS A 301 -23.75 12.59 4.74
CA CYS A 301 -23.59 12.51 6.19
C CYS A 301 -23.19 11.10 6.65
N PHE A 302 -22.55 11.03 7.82
CA PHE A 302 -22.41 9.78 8.56
C PHE A 302 -23.55 9.66 9.56
N CYS A 303 -24.26 8.53 9.53
CA CYS A 303 -25.28 8.19 10.51
C CYS A 303 -24.75 7.09 11.43
N LEU A 304 -24.87 7.28 12.74
CA LEU A 304 -24.48 6.32 13.75
C LEU A 304 -25.70 5.51 14.21
N ILE A 305 -25.53 4.19 14.27
CA ILE A 305 -26.56 3.23 14.65
C ILE A 305 -26.03 2.40 15.82
N GLN A 306 -26.91 2.03 16.75
CA GLN A 306 -26.55 1.27 17.96
C GLN A 306 -26.21 -0.21 17.68
N VAL A 307 -26.73 -0.77 16.58
CA VAL A 307 -26.51 -2.15 16.15
C VAL A 307 -25.59 -2.16 14.94
N PRO A 308 -24.60 -3.07 14.85
CA PRO A 308 -23.71 -3.12 13.70
C PRO A 308 -24.48 -3.43 12.43
N VAL A 309 -24.14 -2.74 11.35
CA VAL A 309 -24.81 -2.84 10.05
C VAL A 309 -24.66 -4.27 9.51
N GLY A 310 -25.79 -4.97 9.32
CA GLY A 310 -25.81 -6.37 8.88
C GLY A 310 -25.77 -7.41 10.00
N GLY A 311 -25.71 -6.98 11.27
CA GLY A 311 -26.02 -7.85 12.40
C GLY A 311 -27.54 -7.97 12.54
N CYS A 312 -28.11 -9.14 12.24
CA CYS A 312 -29.42 -9.48 12.80
C CYS A 312 -29.38 -9.21 14.31
N PRO A 313 -30.38 -8.54 14.89
CA PRO A 313 -30.50 -8.51 16.34
C PRO A 313 -30.63 -9.97 16.78
N SER A 314 -29.64 -10.46 17.50
CA SER A 314 -29.75 -11.74 18.19
C SER A 314 -30.97 -11.63 19.10
N CYS A 315 -32.04 -12.32 18.74
CA CYS A 315 -33.15 -12.61 19.65
C CYS A 315 -32.63 -13.49 20.79
#